data_AF-R8HTH6-F1
#
_entry.id   AF-R8HTH6-F1
#
_cell.length_a   1.000
_cell.length_b   1.000
_cell.length_c   1.000
_cell.angle_alpha   90.00
_cell.angle_beta   90.00
_cell.angle_gamma   90.00
#
_symmetry.space_group_name_H-M   'P 1'
#
loop_
_entity.id
_entity.type
_entity.pdbx_description
1 polymer ?
#
loop_
_entity_poly.entity_id
_entity_poly.type
_entity_poly.pdbx_seq_one_letter_code
_entity_poly.pdbx_strand_id
1 'polypeptide(L)'
;MIIIKTKNEIDLMHESGKLLASCHREIAKMMKPGITTQEIDTFVEAYLEEHGARSEQKGYNDYPYAICASVNNEMCHGFPTDVPLSEGDIVTIDMVVNLNGALSDSAWTYIVGDISDEAKRLLLVAESALYKGIEQAISGNHVGDIGYAIESYVASEGFSVARDFTGHGIGKEIHEEPAIFHFGKPRQGPELQEGMVITIEPIVNAGMRYSKVDLNGWTARTMDGKLSAQYEHTIAITKDGPIILTTL
;
A
#
# COMPACT_ATOMS: atom_id res chain seq x y z
N MET A 1 2.93 -20.56 7.32
CA MET A 1 4.16 -21.10 6.69
C MET A 1 4.51 -20.13 5.58
N ILE A 2 5.75 -19.64 5.50
CA ILE A 2 6.15 -18.68 4.47
C ILE A 2 6.33 -19.43 3.14
N ILE A 3 5.72 -18.93 2.07
CA ILE A 3 5.72 -19.56 0.75
C ILE A 3 6.83 -18.97 -0.11
N ILE A 4 7.71 -19.83 -0.60
CA ILE A 4 8.76 -19.48 -1.57
C ILE A 4 8.21 -19.69 -2.98
N LYS A 5 8.10 -18.62 -3.75
CA LYS A 5 7.64 -18.63 -5.14
C LYS A 5 8.76 -19.06 -6.07
N THR A 6 8.40 -19.82 -7.10
CA THR A 6 9.27 -20.08 -8.24
C THR A 6 9.44 -18.82 -9.08
N LYS A 7 10.50 -18.78 -9.90
CA LYS A 7 10.71 -17.67 -10.85
C LYS A 7 9.49 -17.44 -11.75
N ASN A 8 8.88 -18.51 -12.25
CA ASN A 8 7.70 -18.41 -13.12
C ASN A 8 6.50 -17.78 -12.41
N GLU A 9 6.28 -18.12 -11.13
CA GLU A 9 5.22 -17.48 -10.33
C GLU A 9 5.50 -15.99 -10.14
N ILE A 10 6.75 -15.61 -9.86
CA ILE A 10 7.16 -14.20 -9.75
C ILE A 10 6.97 -13.46 -11.08
N ASP A 11 7.35 -14.08 -12.20
CA ASP A 11 7.19 -13.48 -13.53
C ASP A 11 5.70 -13.21 -13.84
N LEU A 12 4.78 -14.11 -13.46
CA LEU A 12 3.33 -13.89 -13.59
C LEU A 12 2.82 -12.77 -12.67
N MET A 13 3.28 -12.73 -11.41
CA MET A 13 2.96 -11.64 -10.48
C MET A 13 3.48 -10.29 -10.98
N HIS A 14 4.62 -10.27 -11.66
CA HIS A 14 5.17 -9.07 -12.27
C HIS A 14 4.29 -8.55 -13.42
N GLU A 15 3.71 -9.43 -14.26
CA GLU A 15 2.75 -9.00 -15.27
C GLU A 15 1.46 -8.43 -14.63
N SER A 16 0.98 -9.03 -13.53
CA SER A 16 -0.10 -8.46 -12.72
C SER A 16 0.26 -7.06 -12.21
N GLY A 17 1.46 -6.91 -11.63
CA GLY A 17 1.93 -5.66 -11.07
C GLY A 17 2.14 -4.55 -12.11
N LYS A 18 2.52 -4.89 -13.35
CA LYS A 18 2.58 -3.94 -14.46
C LYS A 18 1.21 -3.41 -14.86
N LEU A 19 0.18 -4.27 -14.85
CA LEU A 19 -1.20 -3.86 -15.10
C LEU A 19 -1.68 -2.94 -13.97
N LEU A 20 -1.45 -3.34 -12.72
CA LEU A 20 -1.78 -2.53 -11.54
C LEU A 20 -1.12 -1.14 -11.62
N ALA A 21 0.19 -1.08 -11.86
CA ALA A 21 0.90 0.19 -12.02
C ALA A 21 0.36 1.04 -13.19
N SER A 22 -0.09 0.40 -14.28
CA SER A 22 -0.76 1.11 -15.38
C SER A 22 -2.10 1.71 -14.95
N CYS A 23 -2.89 0.98 -14.16
CA CYS A 23 -4.13 1.47 -13.57
C CYS A 23 -3.87 2.70 -12.69
N HIS A 24 -2.90 2.64 -11.79
CA HIS A 24 -2.50 3.80 -10.96
C HIS A 24 -2.07 5.03 -11.79
N ARG A 25 -1.38 4.83 -12.92
CA ARG A 25 -1.01 5.93 -13.83
C ARG A 25 -2.22 6.59 -14.48
N GLU A 26 -3.28 5.83 -14.77
CA GLU A 26 -4.54 6.40 -15.26
C GLU A 26 -5.30 7.12 -14.14
N ILE A 27 -5.36 6.53 -12.93
CA ILE A 27 -5.96 7.16 -11.74
C ILE A 27 -5.30 8.51 -11.45
N ALA A 28 -3.98 8.61 -11.55
CA ALA A 28 -3.25 9.87 -11.35
C ALA A 28 -3.78 11.02 -12.23
N LYS A 29 -4.22 10.73 -13.45
CA LYS A 29 -4.76 11.73 -14.39
C LYS A 29 -6.17 12.18 -14.02
N MET A 30 -6.87 11.41 -13.20
CA MET A 30 -8.23 11.69 -12.74
C MET A 30 -8.26 12.62 -11.52
N MET A 31 -7.14 12.74 -10.80
CA MET A 31 -7.04 13.47 -9.53
C MET A 31 -7.19 14.98 -9.71
N LYS A 32 -8.38 15.48 -9.40
CA LYS A 32 -8.72 16.91 -9.45
C LYS A 32 -9.89 17.21 -8.52
N PRO A 33 -10.02 18.46 -8.02
CA PRO A 33 -11.18 18.85 -7.23
C PRO A 33 -12.49 18.51 -7.95
N GLY A 34 -13.44 17.95 -7.21
CA GLY A 34 -14.76 17.57 -7.69
C GLY A 34 -14.92 16.12 -8.14
N ILE A 35 -13.84 15.35 -8.33
CA ILE A 35 -13.97 13.91 -8.56
C ILE A 35 -14.32 13.18 -7.25
N THR A 36 -15.16 12.16 -7.34
CA THR A 36 -15.50 11.29 -6.20
C THR A 36 -14.62 10.04 -6.17
N THR A 37 -14.42 9.45 -5.00
CA THR A 37 -13.71 8.16 -4.90
C THR A 37 -14.53 7.01 -5.47
N GLN A 38 -15.87 7.15 -5.52
CA GLN A 38 -16.75 6.20 -6.21
C GLN A 38 -16.58 6.21 -7.74
N GLU A 39 -16.31 7.37 -8.35
CA GLU A 39 -15.96 7.45 -9.79
C GLU A 39 -14.64 6.75 -10.09
N ILE A 40 -13.66 6.84 -9.18
CA ILE A 40 -12.37 6.14 -9.31
C ILE A 40 -12.57 4.63 -9.16
N ASP A 41 -13.33 4.18 -8.16
CA ASP A 41 -13.69 2.76 -7.97
C ASP A 41 -14.34 2.16 -9.22
N THR A 42 -15.34 2.87 -9.78
CA THR A 42 -16.02 2.48 -11.03
C THR A 42 -15.05 2.38 -12.21
N PHE A 43 -14.13 3.34 -12.32
CA PHE A 43 -13.09 3.31 -13.36
C PHE A 43 -12.18 2.09 -13.21
N VAL A 44 -11.71 1.79 -11.99
CA VAL A 44 -10.82 0.65 -11.73
C VAL A 44 -11.49 -0.67 -12.08
N GLU A 45 -12.77 -0.86 -11.72
CA GLU A 45 -13.51 -2.07 -12.10
C GLU A 45 -13.54 -2.28 -13.62
N ALA A 46 -13.94 -1.24 -14.35
CA ALA A 46 -14.00 -1.30 -15.81
C ALA A 46 -12.61 -1.50 -16.44
N TYR A 47 -11.59 -0.82 -15.91
CA TYR A 47 -10.22 -0.92 -16.39
C TYR A 47 -9.67 -2.34 -16.23
N LEU A 48 -9.85 -2.95 -15.05
CA LEU A 48 -9.39 -4.32 -14.80
C LEU A 48 -10.14 -5.33 -15.67
N GLU A 49 -11.46 -5.19 -15.81
CA GLU A 49 -12.27 -6.08 -16.66
C GLU A 49 -11.82 -6.03 -18.13
N GLU A 50 -11.58 -4.83 -18.68
CA GLU A 50 -11.10 -4.65 -20.06
C GLU A 50 -9.75 -5.35 -20.30
N HIS A 51 -8.91 -5.43 -19.27
CA HIS A 51 -7.59 -6.05 -19.32
C HIS A 51 -7.59 -7.54 -18.88
N GLY A 52 -8.76 -8.14 -18.68
CA GLY A 52 -8.90 -9.55 -18.28
C GLY A 52 -8.44 -9.83 -16.85
N ALA A 53 -8.47 -8.82 -15.99
CA ALA A 53 -8.15 -8.90 -14.57
C ALA A 53 -9.40 -8.64 -13.71
N ARG A 54 -9.26 -8.83 -12.41
CA ARG A 54 -10.29 -8.52 -11.41
C ARG A 54 -9.67 -7.88 -10.18
N SER A 55 -10.47 -7.12 -9.43
CA SER A 55 -10.09 -6.67 -8.08
C SER A 55 -10.27 -7.82 -7.09
N GLU A 56 -9.18 -8.25 -6.45
CA GLU A 56 -9.19 -9.40 -5.55
C GLU A 56 -9.72 -9.05 -4.16
N GLN A 57 -9.60 -7.80 -3.73
CA GLN A 57 -10.14 -7.36 -2.44
C GLN A 57 -11.66 -7.25 -2.44
N LYS A 58 -12.30 -7.09 -3.60
CA LYS A 58 -13.76 -7.05 -3.70
C LYS A 58 -14.35 -8.41 -3.34
N GLY A 59 -15.03 -8.48 -2.20
CA GLY A 59 -15.57 -9.68 -1.58
C GLY A 59 -14.69 -10.27 -0.47
N TYR A 60 -13.48 -9.76 -0.26
CA TYR A 60 -12.60 -10.21 0.83
C TYR A 60 -13.18 -9.79 2.19
N ASN A 61 -13.55 -10.76 3.02
CA ASN A 61 -14.26 -10.53 4.30
C ASN A 61 -15.47 -9.60 4.18
N ASP A 62 -16.21 -9.68 3.07
CA ASP A 62 -17.36 -8.83 2.74
C ASP A 62 -17.00 -7.35 2.40
N TYR A 63 -15.74 -7.04 2.09
CA TYR A 63 -15.34 -5.74 1.53
C TYR A 63 -16.03 -5.51 0.18
N PRO A 64 -16.79 -4.42 -0.03
CA PRO A 64 -17.70 -4.37 -1.18
C PRO A 64 -17.15 -3.67 -2.44
N TYR A 65 -15.97 -3.06 -2.37
CA TYR A 65 -15.43 -2.19 -3.44
C TYR A 65 -14.18 -2.76 -4.10
N ALA A 66 -13.83 -2.25 -5.28
CA ALA A 66 -12.64 -2.65 -6.01
C ALA A 66 -11.37 -1.93 -5.56
N ILE A 67 -11.52 -0.74 -4.97
CA ILE A 67 -10.43 0.02 -4.34
C ILE A 67 -10.75 0.35 -2.89
N CYS A 68 -9.69 0.51 -2.10
CA CYS A 68 -9.72 1.26 -0.86
C CYS A 68 -9.37 2.72 -1.19
N ALA A 69 -10.15 3.67 -0.69
CA ALA A 69 -9.95 5.09 -0.95
C ALA A 69 -9.93 5.87 0.38
N SER A 70 -8.72 6.08 0.91
CA SER A 70 -8.50 6.70 2.22
C SER A 70 -8.15 8.18 2.08
N VAL A 71 -9.10 9.05 2.43
CA VAL A 71 -8.97 10.51 2.32
C VAL A 71 -8.45 11.12 3.62
N ASN A 72 -7.41 11.97 3.51
CA ASN A 72 -6.86 12.81 4.57
C ASN A 72 -6.42 12.07 5.84
N ASN A 73 -7.31 11.94 6.83
CA ASN A 73 -7.02 11.34 8.14
C ASN A 73 -7.37 9.84 8.20
N GLU A 74 -7.89 9.29 7.10
CA GLU A 74 -8.07 7.86 6.90
C GLU A 74 -6.70 7.22 6.65
N MET A 75 -6.32 6.28 7.50
CA MET A 75 -5.06 5.56 7.45
C MET A 75 -5.02 4.56 6.29
N CYS A 76 -6.06 3.71 6.22
CA CYS A 76 -6.24 2.67 5.22
C CYS A 76 -7.71 2.20 5.20
N HIS A 77 -8.05 1.36 4.23
CA HIS A 77 -9.37 0.72 4.08
C HIS A 77 -10.56 1.71 4.06
N GLY A 78 -10.33 2.92 3.55
CA GLY A 78 -11.39 3.88 3.28
C GLY A 78 -12.36 3.30 2.25
N PHE A 79 -13.66 3.47 2.48
CA PHE A 79 -14.65 3.11 1.46
C PHE A 79 -14.71 4.22 0.41
N PRO A 80 -14.78 3.88 -0.88
CA PRO A 80 -15.25 4.81 -1.91
C PRO A 80 -16.59 5.46 -1.52
N THR A 81 -16.73 6.75 -1.81
CA THR A 81 -17.93 7.53 -1.52
C THR A 81 -18.27 8.47 -2.67
N ASP A 82 -19.53 8.91 -2.74
CA ASP A 82 -20.00 9.95 -3.65
C ASP A 82 -19.64 11.38 -3.18
N VAL A 83 -18.83 11.53 -2.13
CA VAL A 83 -18.38 12.85 -1.66
C VAL A 83 -17.28 13.35 -2.60
N PRO A 84 -17.47 14.51 -3.26
CA PRO A 84 -16.44 15.06 -4.14
C PRO A 84 -15.20 15.47 -3.34
N LEU A 85 -14.02 15.08 -3.84
CA LEU A 85 -12.73 15.50 -3.29
C LEU A 85 -12.57 17.01 -3.44
N SER A 86 -12.02 17.63 -2.41
CA SER A 86 -11.81 19.08 -2.32
C SER A 86 -10.37 19.45 -2.69
N GLU A 87 -10.19 20.69 -3.12
CA GLU A 87 -8.86 21.30 -3.24
C GLU A 87 -8.10 21.18 -1.90
N GLY A 88 -6.89 20.64 -1.95
CA GLY A 88 -6.04 20.43 -0.78
C GLY A 88 -6.20 19.08 -0.09
N ASP A 89 -7.09 18.20 -0.57
CA ASP A 89 -7.16 16.83 -0.09
C ASP A 89 -5.96 16.00 -0.57
N ILE A 90 -5.60 15.01 0.24
CA ILE A 90 -4.79 13.87 -0.17
C ILE A 90 -5.64 12.61 -0.09
N VAL A 91 -5.44 11.69 -1.03
CA VAL A 91 -6.19 10.43 -1.07
C VAL A 91 -5.27 9.27 -1.39
N THR A 92 -5.22 8.28 -0.50
CA THR A 92 -4.59 6.99 -0.76
C THR A 92 -5.57 6.12 -1.52
N ILE A 93 -5.17 5.65 -2.70
CA ILE A 93 -5.89 4.61 -3.43
C ILE A 93 -5.07 3.33 -3.33
N ASP A 94 -5.71 2.27 -2.89
CA ASP A 94 -5.12 0.94 -2.66
C ASP A 94 -5.97 -0.11 -3.38
N MET A 95 -5.33 -1.00 -4.13
CA MET A 95 -6.00 -2.05 -4.89
C MET A 95 -5.15 -3.32 -5.04
N VAL A 96 -5.79 -4.47 -4.82
CA VAL A 96 -5.22 -5.78 -5.15
C VAL A 96 -5.75 -6.27 -6.49
N VAL A 97 -4.84 -6.52 -7.45
CA VAL A 97 -5.17 -7.00 -8.79
C VAL A 97 -4.87 -8.49 -8.92
N ASN A 98 -5.85 -9.23 -9.45
CA ASN A 98 -5.67 -10.60 -9.89
C ASN A 98 -5.70 -10.68 -11.41
N LEU A 99 -4.55 -11.02 -11.99
CA LEU A 99 -4.39 -11.31 -13.41
C LEU A 99 -4.05 -12.78 -13.59
N ASN A 100 -4.97 -13.55 -14.15
CA ASN A 100 -4.80 -14.99 -14.42
C ASN A 100 -4.38 -15.83 -13.19
N GLY A 101 -4.84 -15.45 -12.00
CA GLY A 101 -4.50 -16.11 -10.72
C GLY A 101 -3.22 -15.60 -10.06
N ALA A 102 -2.54 -14.60 -10.63
CA ALA A 102 -1.38 -13.95 -10.04
C ALA A 102 -1.77 -12.62 -9.39
N LEU A 103 -1.56 -12.51 -8.08
CA LEU A 103 -1.91 -11.32 -7.31
C LEU A 103 -0.76 -10.31 -7.31
N SER A 104 -1.13 -9.04 -7.31
CA SER A 104 -0.23 -7.91 -7.02
C SER A 104 -0.99 -6.87 -6.22
N ASP A 105 -0.25 -6.14 -5.38
CA ASP A 105 -0.79 -5.17 -4.43
C ASP A 105 0.03 -3.88 -4.43
N SER A 106 -0.66 -2.76 -4.28
CA SER A 106 -0.09 -1.42 -4.30
C SER A 106 -1.11 -0.37 -3.85
N ALA A 107 -0.59 0.58 -3.09
CA ALA A 107 -1.26 1.75 -2.57
C ALA A 107 -0.44 3.00 -2.88
N TRP A 108 -1.08 4.07 -3.35
CA TRP A 108 -0.44 5.36 -3.64
C TRP A 108 -1.28 6.52 -3.13
N THR A 109 -0.63 7.44 -2.42
CA THR A 109 -1.25 8.71 -2.00
C THR A 109 -1.15 9.75 -3.12
N TYR A 110 -2.29 10.25 -3.57
CA TYR A 110 -2.44 11.28 -4.59
C TYR A 110 -2.80 12.64 -4.01
N ILE A 111 -2.48 13.68 -4.78
CA ILE A 111 -2.72 15.08 -4.48
C ILE A 111 -3.95 15.58 -5.25
N VAL A 112 -4.85 16.31 -4.59
CA VAL A 112 -6.00 16.95 -5.23
C VAL A 112 -5.82 18.46 -5.24
N GLY A 113 -5.48 19.04 -6.39
CA GLY A 113 -5.19 20.47 -6.53
C GLY A 113 -3.90 20.87 -5.80
N ASP A 114 -3.90 22.01 -5.13
CA ASP A 114 -2.78 22.48 -4.31
C ASP A 114 -2.91 22.08 -2.85
N ILE A 115 -1.91 21.37 -2.31
CA ILE A 115 -1.87 20.91 -0.92
C ILE A 115 -0.97 21.76 -0.01
N SER A 116 -1.20 21.66 1.30
CA SER A 116 -0.40 22.33 2.33
C SER A 116 1.05 21.84 2.38
N ASP A 117 1.95 22.64 2.96
CA ASP A 117 3.35 22.23 3.13
C ASP A 117 3.52 21.06 4.11
N GLU A 118 2.63 20.93 5.10
CA GLU A 118 2.59 19.75 5.99
C GLU A 118 2.25 18.48 5.20
N ALA A 119 1.24 18.54 4.31
CA ALA A 119 0.87 17.43 3.46
C ALA A 119 2.00 17.07 2.47
N LYS A 120 2.63 18.06 1.82
CA LYS A 120 3.79 17.82 0.93
C LYS A 120 4.92 17.09 1.66
N ARG A 121 5.22 17.53 2.88
CA ARG A 121 6.26 16.90 3.70
C ARG A 121 5.86 15.50 4.14
N LEU A 122 4.61 15.29 4.51
CA LEU A 122 4.08 13.96 4.87
C LEU A 122 4.22 12.96 3.71
N LEU A 123 3.78 13.33 2.50
CA LEU A 123 3.85 12.46 1.32
C LEU A 123 5.30 12.10 0.98
N LEU A 124 6.21 13.08 0.99
CA LEU A 124 7.64 12.85 0.75
C LEU A 124 8.25 11.87 1.76
N VAL A 125 7.92 12.02 3.05
CA VAL A 125 8.42 11.15 4.11
C VAL A 125 7.82 9.75 4.00
N ALA A 126 6.53 9.62 3.71
CA ALA A 126 5.88 8.33 3.54
C ALA A 126 6.46 7.53 2.36
N GLU A 127 6.65 8.18 1.21
CA GLU A 127 7.28 7.57 0.03
C GLU A 127 8.75 7.20 0.31
N SER A 128 9.51 8.11 0.93
CA SER A 128 10.91 7.83 1.29
C SER A 128 11.03 6.68 2.29
N ALA A 129 10.07 6.55 3.21
CA ALA A 129 10.02 5.45 4.17
C ALA A 129 9.80 4.10 3.49
N LEU A 130 8.90 4.03 2.50
CA LEU A 130 8.71 2.83 1.67
C LEU A 130 10.05 2.36 1.08
N TYR A 131 10.77 3.25 0.39
CA TYR A 131 12.04 2.89 -0.23
C TYR A 131 13.13 2.52 0.79
N LYS A 132 13.16 3.17 1.96
CA LYS A 132 14.06 2.78 3.07
C LYS A 132 13.78 1.36 3.57
N GLY A 133 12.51 0.96 3.61
CA GLY A 133 12.11 -0.41 3.89
C GLY A 133 12.54 -1.39 2.80
N ILE A 134 12.30 -1.05 1.53
CA ILE A 134 12.67 -1.88 0.37
C ILE A 134 14.19 -2.11 0.31
N GLU A 135 15.01 -1.11 0.64
CA GLU A 135 16.47 -1.25 0.74
C GLU A 135 16.90 -2.37 1.71
N GLN A 136 16.07 -2.73 2.70
CA GLN A 136 16.35 -3.81 3.66
C GLN A 136 15.76 -5.16 3.24
N ALA A 137 14.95 -5.23 2.18
CA ALA A 137 14.31 -6.45 1.68
C ALA A 137 15.28 -7.35 0.88
N ILE A 138 16.41 -7.68 1.51
CA ILE A 138 17.52 -8.44 0.91
C ILE A 138 17.60 -9.81 1.59
N SER A 139 17.90 -10.86 0.81
CA SER A 139 18.06 -12.20 1.37
C SER A 139 19.11 -12.24 2.49
N GLY A 140 18.78 -12.87 3.61
CA GLY A 140 19.61 -12.96 4.81
C GLY A 140 19.36 -11.85 5.85
N ASN A 141 18.66 -10.77 5.49
CA ASN A 141 18.09 -9.85 6.48
C ASN A 141 16.84 -10.49 7.13
N HIS A 142 16.28 -9.85 8.15
CA HIS A 142 15.03 -10.27 8.78
C HIS A 142 13.92 -9.22 8.57
N VAL A 143 12.66 -9.64 8.69
CA VAL A 143 11.51 -8.71 8.58
C VAL A 143 11.62 -7.52 9.53
N GLY A 144 12.21 -7.69 10.72
CA GLY A 144 12.43 -6.62 11.69
C GLY A 144 13.43 -5.56 11.24
N ASP A 145 14.33 -5.87 10.30
CA ASP A 145 15.25 -4.89 9.70
C ASP A 145 14.48 -3.88 8.83
N ILE A 146 13.45 -4.33 8.09
CA ILE A 146 12.54 -3.47 7.31
C ILE A 146 11.84 -2.48 8.24
N GLY A 147 11.18 -2.99 9.29
CA GLY A 147 10.46 -2.17 10.24
C GLY A 147 11.35 -1.19 11.00
N TYR A 148 12.55 -1.61 11.39
CA TYR A 148 13.51 -0.73 12.05
C TYR A 148 13.96 0.43 11.14
N ALA A 149 14.23 0.16 9.86
CA ALA A 149 14.64 1.20 8.90
C ALA A 149 13.54 2.22 8.65
N ILE A 150 12.30 1.76 8.48
CA ILE A 150 11.12 2.60 8.28
C ILE A 150 10.90 3.49 9.51
N GLU A 151 10.73 2.90 10.70
CA GLU A 151 10.40 3.65 11.91
C GLU A 151 11.50 4.64 12.28
N SER A 152 12.78 4.25 12.17
CA SER A 152 13.90 5.15 12.48
C SER A 152 13.91 6.38 11.59
N TYR A 153 13.65 6.21 10.29
CA TYR A 153 13.58 7.32 9.35
C TYR A 153 12.37 8.22 9.62
N VAL A 154 11.17 7.64 9.70
CA VAL A 154 9.92 8.38 9.92
C VAL A 154 9.98 9.18 11.23
N ALA A 155 10.49 8.57 12.30
CA ALA A 155 10.64 9.24 13.59
C ALA A 155 11.67 10.38 13.53
N SER A 156 12.76 10.23 12.78
CA SER A 156 13.76 11.30 12.61
C SER A 156 13.20 12.51 11.87
N GLU A 157 12.18 12.31 11.03
CA GLU A 157 11.45 13.36 10.33
C GLU A 157 10.30 13.96 11.17
N GLY A 158 10.08 13.49 12.40
CA GLY A 158 9.05 14.01 13.29
C GLY A 158 7.63 13.55 12.97
N PHE A 159 7.50 12.46 12.22
CA PHE A 159 6.24 11.77 11.93
C PHE A 159 6.13 10.48 12.75
N SER A 160 5.01 9.76 12.65
CA SER A 160 4.84 8.45 13.29
C SER A 160 4.32 7.39 12.33
N VAL A 161 4.62 6.13 12.60
CA VAL A 161 4.17 4.99 11.80
C VAL A 161 2.98 4.31 12.50
N ALA A 162 1.92 3.98 11.76
CA ALA A 162 0.82 3.16 12.29
C ALA A 162 1.34 1.79 12.74
N ARG A 163 0.73 1.21 13.78
CA ARG A 163 1.19 -0.08 14.34
C ARG A 163 0.15 -1.20 14.32
N ASP A 164 -1.08 -0.86 13.95
CA ASP A 164 -2.21 -1.79 13.90
C ASP A 164 -2.32 -2.50 12.54
N PHE A 165 -1.54 -2.05 11.54
CA PHE A 165 -1.49 -2.56 10.18
C PHE A 165 -0.05 -2.91 9.81
N THR A 166 0.11 -3.86 8.89
CA THR A 166 1.41 -4.42 8.50
C THR A 166 1.37 -4.77 7.03
N GLY A 167 2.53 -4.73 6.38
CA GLY A 167 2.69 -5.49 5.14
C GLY A 167 2.56 -6.99 5.38
N HIS A 168 2.61 -7.76 4.30
CA HIS A 168 2.32 -9.18 4.33
C HIS A 168 3.09 -9.93 3.24
N GLY A 169 3.15 -11.25 3.35
CA GLY A 169 3.39 -12.07 2.17
C GLY A 169 2.21 -11.93 1.21
N ILE A 170 2.47 -12.07 -0.09
CA ILE A 170 1.40 -12.10 -1.09
C ILE A 170 1.72 -13.15 -2.16
N GLY A 171 0.70 -13.83 -2.66
CA GLY A 171 0.86 -14.90 -3.63
C GLY A 171 -0.46 -15.40 -4.20
N LYS A 172 -0.91 -16.56 -3.72
CA LYS A 172 -2.22 -17.13 -4.11
C LYS A 172 -3.36 -16.54 -3.30
N GLU A 173 -3.05 -16.11 -2.08
CA GLU A 173 -3.96 -15.38 -1.21
C GLU A 173 -3.50 -13.92 -1.13
N ILE A 174 -4.46 -13.01 -0.88
CA ILE A 174 -4.21 -11.58 -0.70
C ILE A 174 -3.22 -11.35 0.45
N HIS A 175 -3.42 -12.03 1.58
CA HIS A 175 -2.55 -11.97 2.75
C HIS A 175 -1.96 -13.36 3.06
N GLU A 176 -0.63 -13.48 2.94
CA GLU A 176 0.18 -14.63 3.33
C GLU A 176 1.19 -14.25 4.42
N GLU A 177 1.79 -15.23 5.07
CA GLU A 177 2.94 -14.99 5.96
C GLU A 177 4.20 -14.60 5.16
N PRO A 178 5.11 -13.77 5.71
CA PRO A 178 5.08 -13.21 7.06
C PRO A 178 4.38 -11.84 7.12
N ALA A 179 3.89 -11.47 8.30
CA ALA A 179 3.58 -10.07 8.58
C ALA A 179 4.85 -9.20 8.56
N ILE A 180 4.80 -8.09 7.83
CA ILE A 180 5.88 -7.11 7.68
C ILE A 180 5.52 -5.84 8.47
N PHE A 181 5.94 -5.81 9.73
CA PHE A 181 5.74 -4.62 10.56
C PHE A 181 6.62 -3.47 10.08
N HIS A 182 6.05 -2.26 10.03
CA HIS A 182 6.78 -1.03 9.69
C HIS A 182 7.48 -0.37 10.89
N PHE A 183 7.64 -1.13 11.96
CA PHE A 183 8.39 -0.81 13.18
C PHE A 183 9.10 -2.08 13.68
N GLY A 184 10.14 -1.94 14.49
CA GLY A 184 10.80 -3.13 15.02
C GLY A 184 12.22 -2.91 15.52
N LYS A 185 12.93 -4.02 15.64
CA LYS A 185 14.35 -4.05 16.00
C LYS A 185 15.12 -4.85 14.95
N PRO A 186 16.38 -4.49 14.69
CA PRO A 186 17.20 -5.23 13.76
C PRO A 186 17.29 -6.72 14.10
N ARG A 187 17.35 -7.56 13.06
CA ARG A 187 17.52 -9.01 13.13
C ARG A 187 16.46 -9.76 13.95
N GLN A 188 15.22 -9.27 13.92
CA GLN A 188 14.08 -9.93 14.57
C GLN A 188 13.06 -10.45 13.56
N GLY A 189 12.36 -11.52 13.95
CA GLY A 189 11.35 -12.17 13.11
C GLY A 189 11.96 -13.15 12.11
N PRO A 190 11.18 -13.61 11.12
CA PRO A 190 11.67 -14.50 10.07
C PRO A 190 12.78 -13.88 9.23
N GLU A 191 13.72 -14.73 8.80
CA GLU A 191 14.74 -14.37 7.81
C GLU A 191 14.10 -14.26 6.41
N LEU A 192 14.49 -13.23 5.67
CA LEU A 192 14.11 -12.98 4.30
C LEU A 192 14.90 -13.91 3.36
N GLN A 193 14.20 -14.60 2.48
CA GLN A 193 14.79 -15.60 1.59
C GLN A 193 14.45 -15.31 0.13
N GLU A 194 15.36 -15.72 -0.77
CA GLU A 194 15.10 -15.71 -2.21
C GLU A 194 13.77 -16.43 -2.52
N GLY A 195 12.95 -15.79 -3.35
CA GLY A 195 11.63 -16.28 -3.77
C GLY A 195 10.48 -15.88 -2.84
N MET A 196 10.75 -15.23 -1.70
CA MET A 196 9.68 -14.54 -0.96
C MET A 196 9.14 -13.37 -1.80
N VAL A 197 7.83 -13.22 -1.81
CA VAL A 197 7.15 -12.03 -2.35
C VAL A 197 6.29 -11.44 -1.24
N ILE A 198 6.55 -10.17 -0.92
CA ILE A 198 5.99 -9.46 0.21
C ILE A 198 5.53 -8.06 -0.20
N THR A 199 4.61 -7.47 0.55
CA THR A 199 4.29 -6.05 0.48
C THR A 199 5.09 -5.29 1.52
N ILE A 200 5.49 -4.07 1.17
CA ILE A 200 5.99 -3.08 2.11
C ILE A 200 5.10 -1.86 1.90
N GLU A 201 4.32 -1.52 2.92
CA GLU A 201 3.19 -0.59 2.82
C GLU A 201 3.09 0.40 4.00
N PRO A 202 4.15 1.16 4.34
CA PRO A 202 4.13 1.99 5.54
C PRO A 202 3.03 3.05 5.51
N ILE A 203 2.20 3.04 6.56
CA ILE A 203 1.24 4.11 6.84
C ILE A 203 1.90 5.11 7.80
N VAL A 204 2.14 6.33 7.30
CA VAL A 204 2.80 7.42 8.04
C VAL A 204 1.79 8.50 8.41
N ASN A 205 1.82 8.93 9.67
CA ASN A 205 0.91 9.92 10.24
C ASN A 205 1.64 11.21 10.59
N ALA A 206 1.03 12.36 10.30
CA ALA A 206 1.45 13.69 10.78
C ALA A 206 1.28 13.86 12.30
N GLY A 207 0.57 12.94 12.93
CA GLY A 207 0.20 12.97 14.34
C GLY A 207 0.66 11.73 15.10
N MET A 208 -0.23 11.26 15.96
CA MET A 208 -0.05 10.05 16.76
C MET A 208 -0.21 8.79 15.92
N ARG A 209 0.45 7.71 16.34
CA ARG A 209 0.41 6.39 15.68
C ARG A 209 -0.90 5.61 15.83
N TYR A 210 -1.84 6.12 16.63
CA TYR A 210 -2.99 5.34 17.09
C TYR A 210 -4.16 5.45 16.11
N SER A 211 -4.76 4.31 15.81
CA SER A 211 -5.92 4.21 14.94
C SER A 211 -7.23 4.08 15.73
N LYS A 212 -8.34 4.43 15.07
CA LYS A 212 -9.71 4.02 15.43
C LYS A 212 -10.40 3.52 14.17
N VAL A 213 -11.25 2.51 14.30
CA VAL A 213 -12.01 1.95 13.17
C VAL A 213 -13.43 2.53 13.20
N ASP A 214 -13.91 2.97 12.04
CA ASP A 214 -15.26 3.51 11.86
C ASP A 214 -16.33 2.42 12.02
N LEU A 215 -17.60 2.85 12.14
CA LEU A 215 -18.74 1.94 12.33
C LEU A 215 -18.97 0.98 11.15
N ASN A 216 -18.41 1.26 9.97
CA ASN A 216 -18.43 0.33 8.84
C ASN A 216 -17.52 -0.90 9.05
N GLY A 217 -16.70 -0.91 10.10
CA GLY A 217 -15.80 -2.01 10.45
C GLY A 217 -14.51 -2.07 9.64
N TRP A 218 -14.30 -1.14 8.72
CA TRP A 218 -13.18 -1.17 7.76
C TRP A 218 -12.29 0.06 7.87
N THR A 219 -12.88 1.25 7.72
CA THR A 219 -12.11 2.49 7.59
C THR A 219 -11.38 2.80 8.89
N ALA A 220 -10.06 2.76 8.83
CA ALA A 220 -9.19 3.10 9.95
C ALA A 220 -8.79 4.57 9.83
N ARG A 221 -8.84 5.32 10.94
CA ARG A 221 -8.49 6.74 10.98
C ARG A 221 -7.50 7.04 12.08
N THR A 222 -6.74 8.13 11.91
CA THR A 222 -5.97 8.72 13.00
C THR A 222 -6.88 9.12 14.17
N MET A 223 -6.47 8.76 15.38
CA MET A 223 -7.23 9.11 16.59
C MET A 223 -7.28 10.62 16.84
N ASP A 224 -6.22 11.35 16.47
CA ASP A 224 -6.10 12.80 16.65
C ASP A 224 -6.62 13.63 15.46
N GLY A 225 -7.09 12.97 14.40
CA GLY A 225 -7.66 13.62 13.23
C GLY A 225 -6.65 14.26 12.28
N LYS A 226 -5.35 14.02 12.48
CA LYS A 226 -4.30 14.50 11.58
C LYS A 226 -4.18 13.65 10.31
N LEU A 227 -3.48 14.20 9.32
CA LEU A 227 -3.25 13.56 8.03
C LEU A 227 -2.46 12.24 8.17
N SER A 228 -2.78 11.30 7.29
CA SER A 228 -2.09 10.04 7.06
C SER A 228 -1.81 9.88 5.57
N ALA A 229 -0.70 9.21 5.24
CA ALA A 229 -0.35 8.84 3.88
C ALA A 229 0.24 7.43 3.87
N GLN A 230 -0.05 6.69 2.81
CA GLN A 230 0.46 5.34 2.59
C GLN A 230 1.01 5.23 1.17
N TYR A 231 2.12 4.52 1.06
CA TYR A 231 2.70 4.08 -0.20
C TYR A 231 3.05 2.62 -0.07
N GLU A 232 2.88 1.87 -1.14
CA GLU A 232 3.13 0.44 -1.13
C GLU A 232 3.68 -0.08 -2.45
N HIS A 233 4.51 -1.10 -2.31
CA HIS A 233 4.87 -1.96 -3.40
C HIS A 233 4.83 -3.44 -3.01
N THR A 234 4.48 -4.28 -4.00
CA THR A 234 4.79 -5.70 -4.00
C THR A 234 6.26 -5.92 -4.42
N ILE A 235 7.01 -6.63 -3.60
CA ILE A 235 8.47 -6.83 -3.73
C ILE A 235 8.79 -8.32 -3.82
N ALA A 236 9.50 -8.74 -4.86
CA ALA A 236 10.12 -10.05 -4.94
C ALA A 236 11.57 -10.00 -4.42
N ILE A 237 11.90 -10.84 -3.45
CA ILE A 237 13.27 -10.96 -2.93
C ILE A 237 14.04 -11.94 -3.80
N THR A 238 15.12 -11.48 -4.42
CA THR A 238 15.99 -12.31 -5.25
C THR A 238 17.42 -12.35 -4.71
N LYS A 239 18.24 -13.26 -5.25
CA LYS A 239 19.67 -13.32 -4.94
C LYS A 239 20.43 -12.01 -5.25
N ASP A 240 19.94 -11.24 -6.22
CA ASP A 240 20.60 -10.01 -6.70
C ASP A 240 20.04 -8.75 -6.03
N GLY A 241 19.08 -8.92 -5.10
CA GLY A 241 18.38 -7.84 -4.39
C GLY A 241 16.86 -7.87 -4.59
N PRO A 242 16.13 -6.91 -3.98
CA PRO A 242 14.69 -6.78 -4.17
C PRO A 242 14.35 -6.30 -5.58
N ILE A 243 13.30 -6.86 -6.17
CA ILE A 243 12.70 -6.39 -7.41
C ILE A 243 11.30 -5.87 -7.09
N ILE A 244 11.03 -4.62 -7.45
CA ILE A 244 9.71 -4.00 -7.31
C ILE A 244 8.82 -4.46 -8.47
N LEU A 245 7.73 -5.17 -8.16
CA LEU A 245 6.82 -5.72 -9.16
C LEU A 245 5.76 -4.70 -9.62
N THR A 246 5.52 -3.65 -8.84
CA THR A 246 4.48 -2.64 -9.06
C THR A 246 5.03 -1.23 -9.31
N THR A 247 6.17 -1.11 -10.00
CA THR A 247 6.80 0.21 -10.28
C THR A 247 5.92 1.07 -11.20
N LEU A 248 5.64 2.33 -10.82
CA LEU A 248 4.87 3.30 -11.63
C LEU A 248 5.70 4.05 -12.66
#